data_AF-A0AAD6M8D3-F1
#
_entry.id   AF-A0AAD6M8D3-F1
#
_cell.length_a   1.000
_cell.length_b   1.000
_cell.length_c   1.000
_cell.angle_alpha   90.00
_cell.angle_beta   90.00
_cell.angle_gamma   90.00
#
_symmetry.space_group_name_H-M   'P 1'
#
loop_
_entity.id
_entity.type
_entity.pdbx_description
1 polymer ?
#
loop_
_entity_poly.entity_id
_entity_poly.type
_entity_poly.pdbx_seq_one_letter_code
_entity_poly.pdbx_strand_id
1 'polypeptide(L)'
;MGILYDDVVIIRHSEKEGDPAVITVNCPDKTGLGCDLCRIILFFGLSIVRGDVSTDGKWCYIVFSVVGKSTTRWGLLKKRLAGACPSCSSASGISYYSAELQPPRPPDVFLLKLVCHDRKGLLHDVTEVLCELELAIKKVKVSTTPDGRVMDLFFVTDIRELLHTNKRKEDTYDHLRAVMGNSMISCDIEMVGPEITACSAESSFLPTAITENILPLQMPDELPSSLTSTSVSVIMDNLLSPAHTLVQIVCQDHKGLLYDIMRTLKDYNIQISYGRFYIKRRRTCEIDLFIMQADGKKIVDPNKQKALSSRLEMELVRPLRVAVVSRGPDTELMVANPVELSGKGRPLVFHDITLALTMLNSCIFSVLSYLLALQFLLDITLAFPSQQLAGVFSLFV
;
A
#
# COMPACT_ATOMS: atom_id res chain seq x y z
N MET A 1 19.87 -7.14 29.57
CA MET A 1 18.49 -7.64 29.75
C MET A 1 17.93 -7.86 28.36
N GLY A 2 17.95 -9.10 27.88
CA GLY A 2 17.46 -9.41 26.54
C GLY A 2 15.94 -9.30 26.51
N ILE A 3 15.42 -8.50 25.60
CA ILE A 3 14.00 -8.50 25.26
C ILE A 3 13.70 -9.90 24.71
N LEU A 4 12.78 -10.65 25.34
CA LEU A 4 12.35 -11.93 24.79
C LEU A 4 11.66 -11.65 23.45
N TYR A 5 11.81 -12.56 22.48
CA TYR A 5 11.21 -12.40 21.15
C TYR A 5 9.69 -12.10 21.20
N ASP A 6 9.01 -12.52 22.27
CA ASP A 6 7.58 -12.31 22.49
C ASP A 6 7.20 -10.87 22.92
N ASP A 7 8.18 -10.06 23.34
CA ASP A 7 8.01 -8.70 23.85
C ASP A 7 8.24 -7.60 22.78
N VAL A 8 8.70 -7.98 21.58
CA VAL A 8 9.00 -7.04 20.50
C VAL A 8 7.73 -6.34 20.00
N VAL A 9 6.62 -7.09 19.90
CA VAL A 9 5.31 -6.57 19.48
C VAL A 9 4.26 -7.02 20.49
N ILE A 10 3.58 -6.07 21.11
CA ILE A 10 2.50 -6.32 22.07
C ILE A 10 1.21 -5.74 21.50
N ILE A 11 0.17 -6.55 21.43
CA ILE A 11 -1.17 -6.13 21.00
C ILE A 11 -2.10 -6.22 22.19
N ARG A 12 -2.72 -5.10 22.56
CA ARG A 12 -3.73 -5.01 23.62
C ARG A 12 -5.07 -4.66 23.01
N HIS A 13 -6.08 -5.47 23.26
CA HIS A 13 -7.46 -5.20 22.84
C HIS A 13 -8.15 -4.31 23.88
N SER A 14 -9.04 -3.43 23.42
CA SER A 14 -9.91 -2.72 24.36
C SER A 14 -10.99 -3.66 24.90
N GLU A 15 -11.42 -3.39 26.13
CA GLU A 15 -12.52 -4.09 26.81
C GLU A 15 -13.89 -3.72 26.23
N LYS A 16 -14.01 -2.58 25.54
CA LYS A 16 -15.26 -2.10 24.95
C LYS A 16 -15.27 -2.28 23.44
N GLU A 17 -16.42 -2.72 22.94
CA GLU A 17 -16.66 -2.87 21.50
C GLU A 17 -16.63 -1.50 20.82
N GLY A 18 -15.75 -1.34 19.82
CA GLY A 18 -15.54 -0.09 19.07
C GLY A 18 -14.36 0.77 19.53
N ASP A 19 -13.77 0.48 20.69
CA ASP A 19 -12.55 1.17 21.13
C ASP A 19 -11.32 0.66 20.36
N PRO A 20 -10.30 1.51 20.12
CA PRO A 20 -9.13 1.11 19.36
C PRO A 20 -8.26 0.11 20.13
N ALA A 21 -7.77 -0.90 19.42
CA ALA A 21 -6.72 -1.78 19.94
C ALA A 21 -5.37 -1.04 19.91
N VAL A 22 -4.47 -1.37 20.83
CA VAL A 22 -3.15 -0.75 20.94
C VAL A 22 -2.07 -1.75 20.54
N ILE A 23 -1.31 -1.40 19.51
CA ILE A 23 -0.12 -2.13 19.06
C ILE A 23 1.10 -1.35 19.57
N THR A 24 1.94 -2.00 20.37
CA THR A 24 3.23 -1.48 20.82
C THR A 24 4.34 -2.27 20.17
N VAL A 25 5.33 -1.57 19.61
CA VAL A 25 6.53 -2.15 19.01
C VAL A 25 7.75 -1.58 19.73
N ASN A 26 8.60 -2.46 20.23
CA ASN A 26 9.85 -2.11 20.91
C ASN A 26 10.98 -2.96 20.31
N CYS A 27 11.76 -2.37 19.42
CA CYS A 27 12.78 -3.10 18.66
C CYS A 27 13.94 -2.18 18.26
N PRO A 28 15.07 -2.73 17.77
CA PRO A 28 16.12 -1.91 17.20
C PRO A 28 15.60 -1.07 16.03
N ASP A 29 16.12 0.13 15.90
CA ASP A 29 15.69 1.05 14.86
C ASP A 29 16.32 0.71 13.50
N LYS A 30 15.57 0.98 12.43
CA LYS A 30 16.08 1.00 11.05
C LYS A 30 15.34 2.09 10.27
N THR A 31 16.05 2.72 9.34
CA THR A 31 15.41 3.66 8.42
C THR A 31 14.25 2.98 7.70
N GLY A 32 13.08 3.63 7.70
CA GLY A 32 11.89 3.14 7.03
C GLY A 32 11.08 2.08 7.80
N LEU A 33 11.44 1.73 9.04
CA LEU A 33 10.63 0.81 9.87
C LEU A 33 9.18 1.29 10.02
N GLY A 34 8.97 2.57 10.30
CA GLY A 34 7.62 3.16 10.41
C GLY A 34 6.77 2.93 9.15
N CYS A 35 7.37 3.07 7.97
CA CYS A 35 6.72 2.78 6.69
C CYS A 35 6.32 1.30 6.59
N ASP A 36 7.27 0.39 6.86
CA ASP A 36 7.03 -1.05 6.79
C ASP A 36 5.89 -1.48 7.73
N LEU A 37 5.88 -0.97 8.97
CA LEU A 37 4.84 -1.25 9.97
C LEU A 37 3.47 -0.69 9.55
N CYS A 38 3.42 0.57 9.09
CA CYS A 38 2.17 1.17 8.61
C CYS A 38 1.61 0.40 7.41
N ARG A 39 2.47 -0.06 6.49
CA ARG A 39 2.08 -0.87 5.34
C ARG A 39 1.49 -2.21 5.77
N ILE A 40 2.09 -2.88 6.78
CA ILE A 40 1.56 -4.13 7.32
C ILE A 40 0.20 -3.90 7.96
N ILE A 41 0.05 -2.89 8.83
CA ILE A 41 -1.22 -2.56 9.48
C ILE A 41 -2.32 -2.32 8.43
N LEU A 42 -2.00 -1.54 7.39
CA LEU A 42 -2.91 -1.25 6.29
C LEU A 42 -3.25 -2.50 5.47
N PHE A 43 -2.31 -3.41 5.24
CA PHE A 43 -2.54 -4.68 4.56
C PHE A 43 -3.50 -5.60 5.33
N PHE A 44 -3.56 -5.50 6.65
CA PHE A 44 -4.55 -6.22 7.47
C PHE A 44 -5.91 -5.49 7.56
N GLY A 45 -6.10 -4.42 6.78
CA GLY A 45 -7.34 -3.64 6.74
C GLY A 45 -7.60 -2.83 8.01
N LEU A 46 -6.56 -2.52 8.78
CA LEU A 46 -6.65 -1.72 9.99
C LEU A 46 -6.37 -0.24 9.69
N SER A 47 -7.12 0.65 10.35
CA SER A 47 -6.92 2.09 10.29
C SER A 47 -6.22 2.57 11.56
N ILE A 48 -5.14 3.34 11.40
CA ILE A 48 -4.40 3.94 12.51
C ILE A 48 -5.11 5.23 12.91
N VAL A 49 -5.57 5.34 14.15
CA VAL A 49 -6.28 6.53 14.68
C VAL A 49 -5.41 7.40 15.57
N ARG A 50 -4.36 6.80 16.14
CA ARG A 50 -3.33 7.51 16.91
C ARG A 50 -2.00 6.78 16.75
N GLY A 51 -0.91 7.54 16.71
CA GLY A 51 0.45 7.04 16.63
C GLY A 51 1.38 7.87 17.51
N ASP A 52 2.24 7.22 18.26
CA ASP A 52 3.32 7.86 19.01
C ASP A 52 4.62 7.09 18.65
N VAL A 53 5.66 7.79 18.22
CA VAL A 53 6.98 7.21 17.90
C VAL A 53 8.07 7.97 18.62
N SER A 54 9.02 7.22 19.17
CA SER A 54 10.25 7.74 19.77
C SER A 54 11.40 6.80 19.44
N THR A 55 12.55 7.34 19.04
CA THR A 55 13.77 6.56 18.79
C THR A 55 14.99 7.33 19.25
N ASP A 56 16.02 6.61 19.69
CA ASP A 56 17.36 7.14 19.94
C ASP A 56 18.33 6.88 18.76
N GLY A 57 17.79 6.38 17.64
CA GLY A 57 18.53 5.98 16.44
C GLY A 57 19.13 4.56 16.51
N LYS A 58 19.02 3.89 17.65
CA LYS A 58 19.43 2.48 17.84
C LYS A 58 18.25 1.60 18.23
N TRP A 59 17.35 2.13 19.03
CA TRP A 59 16.14 1.50 19.52
C TRP A 59 14.97 2.44 19.31
N CYS A 60 13.85 1.86 18.89
CA CYS A 60 12.61 2.59 18.71
C CYS A 60 11.51 2.01 19.59
N TYR A 61 10.63 2.90 20.02
CA TYR A 61 9.41 2.61 20.73
C TYR A 61 8.26 3.26 19.95
N ILE A 62 7.38 2.43 19.40
CA ILE A 62 6.28 2.86 18.52
C ILE A 62 4.97 2.33 19.08
N VAL A 63 3.97 3.20 19.22
CA VAL A 63 2.63 2.84 19.67
C VAL A 63 1.62 3.28 18.63
N PHE A 64 0.81 2.35 18.15
CA PHE A 64 -0.33 2.63 17.28
C PHE A 64 -1.63 2.26 17.98
N SER A 65 -2.59 3.19 18.02
CA SER A 65 -3.99 2.87 18.28
C SER A 65 -4.67 2.61 16.95
N VAL A 66 -5.29 1.44 16.79
CA VAL A 66 -5.84 0.97 15.53
C VAL A 66 -7.29 0.52 15.68
N VAL A 67 -8.08 0.77 14.64
CA VAL A 67 -9.47 0.30 14.52
C VAL A 67 -9.55 -0.65 13.33
N GLY A 68 -10.31 -1.74 13.49
CA GLY A 68 -10.36 -2.82 12.52
C GLY A 68 -11.71 -3.53 12.46
N LYS A 69 -11.81 -4.50 11.57
CA LYS A 69 -12.95 -5.42 11.51
C LYS A 69 -12.84 -6.46 12.65
N SER A 70 -13.97 -7.03 13.06
CA SER A 70 -14.00 -8.14 14.02
C SER A 70 -13.26 -9.39 13.52
N THR A 71 -13.13 -9.54 12.20
CA THR A 71 -12.46 -10.67 11.53
C THR A 71 -10.93 -10.54 11.45
N THR A 72 -10.32 -9.50 12.02
CA THR A 72 -8.87 -9.30 11.96
C THR A 72 -8.10 -10.47 12.59
N ARG A 73 -7.18 -11.06 11.82
CA ARG A 73 -6.30 -12.15 12.27
C ARG A 73 -5.11 -11.63 13.08
N TRP A 74 -5.36 -11.21 14.32
CA TRP A 74 -4.38 -10.56 15.21
C TRP A 74 -3.10 -11.36 15.44
N GLY A 75 -3.18 -12.68 15.55
CA GLY A 75 -1.99 -13.54 15.71
C GLY A 75 -1.05 -13.49 14.50
N LEU A 76 -1.61 -13.50 13.28
CA LEU A 76 -0.83 -13.37 12.06
C LEU A 76 -0.27 -11.94 11.91
N LEU A 77 -1.05 -10.92 12.27
CA LEU A 77 -0.58 -9.54 12.29
C LEU A 77 0.63 -9.38 13.22
N LYS A 78 0.56 -9.87 14.48
CA LYS A 78 1.69 -9.85 15.43
C LYS A 78 2.93 -10.47 14.80
N LYS A 79 2.79 -11.64 14.17
CA LYS A 79 3.90 -12.33 13.48
C LYS A 79 4.49 -11.50 12.34
N ARG A 80 3.67 -10.82 11.53
CA ARG A 80 4.16 -9.97 10.43
C ARG A 80 4.85 -8.71 10.90
N LEU A 81 4.31 -8.05 11.92
CA LEU A 81 4.94 -6.89 12.54
C LEU A 81 6.29 -7.25 13.14
N ALA A 82 6.36 -8.37 13.89
CA ALA A 82 7.61 -8.86 14.46
C ALA A 82 8.64 -9.22 13.37
N GLY A 83 8.20 -9.81 12.26
CA GLY A 83 9.07 -10.12 11.13
C GLY A 83 9.61 -8.90 10.37
N ALA A 84 8.98 -7.73 10.50
CA ALA A 84 9.49 -6.48 9.94
C ALA A 84 10.53 -5.79 10.84
N CYS A 85 10.53 -6.11 12.13
CA CYS A 85 11.44 -5.56 13.12
C CYS A 85 12.87 -6.12 12.93
N PRO A 86 13.91 -5.29 13.03
CA PRO A 86 15.29 -5.79 13.04
C PRO A 86 15.55 -6.76 14.18
N SER A 87 16.45 -7.71 13.96
CA SER A 87 16.87 -8.64 15.01
C SER A 87 17.69 -7.90 16.08
N CYS A 88 17.54 -8.26 17.36
CA CYS A 88 18.30 -7.65 18.46
C CYS A 88 19.83 -7.82 18.29
N SER A 89 20.28 -8.85 17.56
CA SER A 89 21.69 -9.06 17.22
C SER A 89 22.27 -7.94 16.33
N SER A 90 21.41 -7.22 15.59
CA SER A 90 21.79 -6.08 14.77
C SER A 90 22.20 -4.86 15.61
N ALA A 91 21.76 -4.76 16.86
CA ALA A 91 22.09 -3.66 17.77
C ALA A 91 23.48 -3.80 18.45
N SER A 92 24.11 -4.98 18.37
CA SER A 92 25.38 -5.29 19.06
C SER A 92 26.64 -4.77 18.37
N GLY A 93 26.54 -3.86 17.40
CA GLY A 93 27.70 -3.22 16.77
C GLY A 93 28.51 -4.06 15.77
N ILE A 94 28.28 -5.39 15.71
CA ILE A 94 29.06 -6.30 14.85
C ILE A 94 28.50 -6.38 13.41
N SER A 95 27.28 -5.90 13.17
CA SER A 95 26.58 -6.06 11.88
C SER A 95 26.56 -4.82 10.98
N TYR A 96 27.17 -3.69 11.37
CA TYR A 96 27.06 -2.42 10.63
C TYR A 96 27.67 -2.45 9.20
N TYR A 97 28.35 -3.53 8.79
CA TYR A 97 29.06 -3.60 7.51
C TYR A 97 28.71 -4.79 6.60
N SER A 98 27.68 -5.61 6.85
CA SER A 98 27.51 -6.85 6.07
C SER A 98 26.11 -7.24 5.61
N ALA A 99 25.19 -6.30 5.43
CA ALA A 99 23.86 -6.66 4.92
C ALA A 99 23.34 -5.78 3.79
N GLU A 100 24.16 -5.41 2.79
CA GLU A 100 23.61 -4.68 1.61
C GLU A 100 24.49 -4.67 0.34
N LEU A 101 25.27 -5.73 0.07
CA LEU A 101 26.06 -5.83 -1.17
C LEU A 101 25.48 -6.80 -2.22
N GLN A 102 24.31 -7.37 -1.99
CA GLN A 102 23.58 -8.10 -3.04
C GLN A 102 22.20 -7.49 -3.23
N PRO A 103 21.83 -7.14 -4.48
CA PRO A 103 20.45 -6.77 -4.75
C PRO A 103 19.54 -7.93 -4.31
N PRO A 104 18.43 -7.67 -3.61
CA PRO A 104 17.51 -8.71 -3.20
C PRO A 104 17.10 -9.50 -4.44
N ARG A 105 17.12 -10.83 -4.34
CA ARG A 105 16.67 -11.69 -5.43
C ARG A 105 15.23 -11.28 -5.78
N PRO A 106 14.90 -11.11 -7.08
CA PRO A 106 13.53 -10.82 -7.46
C PRO A 106 12.63 -11.96 -6.95
N PRO A 107 11.46 -11.65 -6.39
CA PRO A 107 10.55 -12.67 -5.87
C PRO A 107 10.06 -13.58 -7.00
N ASP A 108 9.93 -14.87 -6.71
CA ASP A 108 9.37 -15.83 -7.64
C ASP A 108 7.92 -15.44 -8.00
N VAL A 109 7.66 -15.39 -9.31
CA VAL A 109 6.33 -15.11 -9.85
C VAL A 109 5.67 -16.43 -10.22
N PHE A 110 4.42 -16.58 -9.81
CA PHE A 110 3.60 -17.76 -10.11
C PHE A 110 2.41 -17.34 -10.97
N LEU A 111 2.04 -18.19 -11.92
CA LEU A 111 0.83 -18.06 -12.71
C LEU A 111 -0.23 -18.97 -12.11
N LEU A 112 -1.28 -18.37 -11.58
CA LEU A 112 -2.50 -19.04 -11.17
C LEU A 112 -3.52 -18.91 -12.31
N LYS A 113 -3.85 -20.04 -12.93
CA LYS A 113 -4.85 -20.14 -14.00
C LYS A 113 -6.16 -20.60 -13.36
N LEU A 114 -7.18 -19.75 -13.36
CA LEU A 114 -8.48 -20.04 -12.77
C LEU A 114 -9.53 -20.18 -13.88
N VAL A 115 -10.20 -21.33 -13.94
CA VAL A 115 -11.33 -21.55 -14.85
C VAL A 115 -12.60 -21.75 -14.03
N CYS A 116 -13.62 -20.94 -14.30
CA CYS A 116 -14.87 -20.98 -13.54
C CYS A 116 -16.05 -20.46 -14.36
N HIS A 117 -17.26 -20.64 -13.84
CA HIS A 117 -18.46 -20.04 -14.40
C HIS A 117 -18.55 -18.56 -14.00
N ASP A 118 -18.84 -17.69 -14.96
CA ASP A 118 -18.89 -16.25 -14.68
C ASP A 118 -20.00 -15.92 -13.68
N ARG A 119 -19.70 -15.01 -12.76
CA ARG A 119 -20.70 -14.41 -11.88
C ARG A 119 -20.24 -13.03 -11.43
N LYS A 120 -21.21 -12.19 -11.14
CA LYS A 120 -20.94 -10.87 -10.55
C LYS A 120 -20.12 -11.02 -9.25
N GLY A 121 -19.08 -10.19 -9.13
CA GLY A 121 -18.20 -10.15 -7.95
C GLY A 121 -17.12 -11.24 -7.94
N LEU A 122 -17.08 -12.15 -8.91
CA LEU A 122 -16.11 -13.23 -8.98
C LEU A 122 -14.66 -12.76 -8.78
N LEU A 123 -14.24 -11.73 -9.53
CA LEU A 123 -12.88 -11.20 -9.45
C LEU A 123 -12.57 -10.63 -8.06
N HIS A 124 -13.57 -10.04 -7.39
CA HIS A 124 -13.41 -9.52 -6.04
C HIS A 124 -13.22 -10.67 -5.03
N ASP A 125 -14.07 -11.69 -5.09
CA ASP A 125 -14.01 -12.84 -4.19
C ASP A 125 -12.67 -13.59 -4.32
N VAL A 126 -12.18 -13.78 -5.56
CA VAL A 126 -10.85 -14.35 -5.82
C VAL A 126 -9.76 -13.46 -5.25
N THR A 127 -9.85 -12.14 -5.47
CA THR A 127 -8.88 -11.18 -4.94
C THR A 127 -8.86 -11.16 -3.42
N GLU A 128 -10.01 -11.29 -2.76
CA GLU A 128 -10.14 -11.40 -1.31
C GLU A 128 -9.39 -12.64 -0.80
N VAL A 129 -9.63 -13.82 -1.38
CA VAL A 129 -8.91 -15.06 -1.02
C VAL A 129 -7.40 -14.92 -1.21
N LEU A 130 -6.95 -14.35 -2.34
CA LEU A 130 -5.53 -14.13 -2.59
C LEU A 130 -4.90 -13.18 -1.56
N CYS A 131 -5.61 -12.10 -1.18
CA CYS A 131 -5.17 -11.18 -0.14
C CYS A 131 -5.11 -11.86 1.23
N GLU A 132 -6.11 -12.66 1.60
CA GLU A 132 -6.13 -13.43 2.84
C GLU A 132 -4.98 -14.42 2.93
N LEU A 133 -4.62 -15.03 1.81
CA LEU A 133 -3.48 -15.93 1.72
C LEU A 133 -2.14 -15.19 1.66
N GLU A 134 -2.11 -13.85 1.55
CA GLU A 134 -0.89 -13.06 1.39
C GLU A 134 -0.17 -13.32 0.04
N LEU A 135 -0.96 -13.60 -1.00
CA LEU A 135 -0.53 -13.69 -2.39
C LEU A 135 -0.74 -12.32 -3.05
N ALA A 136 0.35 -11.63 -3.36
CA ALA A 136 0.30 -10.31 -3.97
C ALA A 136 0.15 -10.45 -5.49
N ILE A 137 -0.96 -9.91 -6.01
CA ILE A 137 -1.23 -9.86 -7.45
C ILE A 137 -0.31 -8.83 -8.10
N LYS A 138 0.46 -9.28 -9.10
CA LYS A 138 1.32 -8.45 -9.94
C LYS A 138 0.66 -8.09 -11.25
N LYS A 139 -0.07 -9.05 -11.83
CA LYS A 139 -0.81 -8.90 -13.09
C LYS A 139 -2.02 -9.83 -13.09
N VAL A 140 -3.10 -9.35 -13.67
CA VAL A 140 -4.28 -10.14 -13.97
C VAL A 140 -4.47 -10.10 -15.49
N LYS A 141 -5.05 -11.14 -16.06
CA LYS A 141 -5.65 -11.10 -17.39
C LYS A 141 -6.97 -11.84 -17.29
N VAL A 142 -8.06 -11.11 -17.49
CA VAL A 142 -9.41 -11.63 -17.43
C VAL A 142 -9.85 -11.98 -18.85
N SER A 143 -10.50 -13.12 -19.03
CA SER A 143 -11.09 -13.46 -20.33
C SER A 143 -12.33 -14.32 -20.17
N THR A 144 -13.41 -13.93 -20.85
CA THR A 144 -14.66 -14.69 -20.90
C THR A 144 -14.77 -15.38 -22.25
N THR A 145 -14.97 -16.70 -22.24
CA THR A 145 -15.16 -17.48 -23.45
C THR A 145 -16.63 -17.42 -23.92
N PRO A 146 -16.90 -17.65 -25.23
CA PRO A 146 -18.26 -17.53 -25.78
C PRO A 146 -19.31 -18.48 -25.17
N ASP A 147 -18.86 -19.54 -24.50
CA ASP A 147 -19.68 -20.50 -23.76
C ASP A 147 -20.03 -20.05 -22.33
N GLY A 148 -19.66 -18.82 -21.94
CA GLY A 148 -19.97 -18.23 -20.64
C GLY A 148 -19.03 -18.65 -19.50
N ARG A 149 -17.91 -19.31 -19.81
CA ARG A 149 -16.85 -19.59 -18.84
C ARG A 149 -15.86 -18.43 -18.77
N VAL A 150 -15.20 -18.29 -17.63
CA VAL A 150 -14.14 -17.33 -17.38
C VAL A 150 -12.83 -18.09 -17.26
N MET A 151 -11.79 -17.60 -17.93
CA MET A 151 -10.41 -18.03 -17.82
C MET A 151 -9.55 -16.84 -17.38
N ASP A 152 -9.32 -16.78 -16.07
CA ASP A 152 -8.54 -15.71 -15.46
C ASP A 152 -7.12 -16.17 -15.15
N LEU A 153 -6.15 -15.34 -15.54
CA LEU A 153 -4.74 -15.58 -15.33
C LEU A 153 -4.20 -14.56 -14.32
N PHE A 154 -3.84 -15.03 -13.13
CA PHE A 154 -3.25 -14.20 -12.08
C PHE A 154 -1.76 -14.47 -11.98
N PHE A 155 -0.94 -13.47 -12.21
CA PHE A 155 0.48 -13.47 -11.89
C PHE A 155 0.63 -12.98 -10.47
N VAL A 156 1.06 -13.86 -9.56
CA VAL A 156 1.12 -13.60 -8.13
C VAL A 156 2.53 -13.85 -7.57
N THR A 157 2.88 -13.12 -6.52
CA THR A 157 4.07 -13.39 -5.70
C THR A 157 3.63 -13.74 -4.30
N ASP A 158 4.23 -14.78 -3.68
CA ASP A 158 3.89 -15.19 -2.32
C ASP A 158 4.72 -14.43 -1.29
N ILE A 159 4.06 -13.64 -0.43
CA ILE A 159 4.73 -12.91 0.66
C ILE A 159 5.29 -13.89 1.71
N ARG A 160 4.80 -15.13 1.76
CA ARG A 160 5.37 -16.20 2.60
C ARG A 160 6.56 -16.90 1.95
N GLU A 161 6.79 -16.71 0.65
CA GLU A 161 7.80 -17.43 -0.13
C GLU A 161 7.65 -18.97 -0.06
N LEU A 162 6.41 -19.48 0.08
CA LEU A 162 6.13 -20.92 0.24
C LEU A 162 5.36 -21.52 -0.95
N LEU A 163 4.92 -20.72 -1.91
CA LEU A 163 4.06 -21.17 -3.04
C LEU A 163 4.77 -22.13 -4.01
N HIS A 164 6.10 -22.27 -3.89
CA HIS A 164 6.85 -23.33 -4.56
C HIS A 164 6.52 -24.72 -4.00
N THR A 165 6.00 -24.83 -2.78
CA THR A 165 5.65 -26.11 -2.14
C THR A 165 4.25 -26.59 -2.55
N ASN A 166 4.09 -27.91 -2.73
CA ASN A 166 2.79 -28.50 -3.08
C ASN A 166 1.72 -28.24 -2.02
N LYS A 167 2.09 -28.31 -0.73
CA LYS A 167 1.19 -28.02 0.38
C LYS A 167 0.59 -26.61 0.28
N ARG A 168 1.41 -25.60 -0.01
CA ARG A 168 0.93 -24.21 -0.13
C ARG A 168 0.01 -24.02 -1.34
N LYS A 169 0.26 -24.75 -2.44
CA LYS A 169 -0.60 -24.74 -3.63
C LYS A 169 -1.95 -25.41 -3.35
N GLU A 170 -1.94 -26.55 -2.67
CA GLU A 170 -3.14 -27.26 -2.23
C GLU A 170 -3.97 -26.42 -1.25
N ASP A 171 -3.32 -25.83 -0.23
CA ASP A 171 -3.98 -24.89 0.69
C ASP A 171 -4.63 -23.73 -0.09
N THR A 172 -3.96 -23.18 -1.11
CA THR A 172 -4.49 -22.08 -1.94
C THR A 172 -5.71 -22.53 -2.74
N TYR A 173 -5.65 -23.73 -3.31
CA TYR A 173 -6.74 -24.35 -4.06
C TYR A 173 -7.98 -24.55 -3.18
N ASP A 174 -7.80 -25.07 -1.97
CA ASP A 174 -8.89 -25.35 -1.04
C ASP A 174 -9.61 -24.08 -0.59
N HIS A 175 -8.88 -22.99 -0.34
CA HIS A 175 -9.49 -21.70 0.01
C HIS A 175 -10.28 -21.12 -1.16
N LEU A 176 -9.75 -21.19 -2.39
CA LEU A 176 -10.47 -20.75 -3.58
C LEU A 176 -11.75 -21.58 -3.80
N ARG A 177 -11.64 -22.91 -3.67
CA ARG A 177 -12.78 -23.82 -3.78
C ARG A 177 -13.83 -23.57 -2.70
N ALA A 178 -13.44 -23.24 -1.48
CA ALA A 178 -14.37 -22.94 -0.39
C ALA A 178 -15.23 -21.70 -0.68
N VAL A 179 -14.65 -20.65 -1.28
CA VAL A 179 -15.36 -19.41 -1.61
C VAL A 179 -16.14 -19.53 -2.93
N MET A 180 -15.57 -20.18 -3.93
CA MET A 180 -16.16 -20.28 -5.26
C MET A 180 -17.18 -21.43 -5.39
N GLY A 181 -17.12 -22.42 -4.51
CA GLY A 181 -18.00 -23.58 -4.52
C GLY A 181 -18.01 -24.33 -5.86
N ASN A 182 -19.20 -24.69 -6.33
CA ASN A 182 -19.40 -25.44 -7.58
C ASN A 182 -19.13 -24.62 -8.85
N SER A 183 -18.93 -23.31 -8.74
CA SER A 183 -18.61 -22.47 -9.90
C SER A 183 -17.19 -22.71 -10.42
N MET A 184 -16.28 -23.19 -9.56
CA MET A 184 -14.88 -23.45 -9.90
C MET A 184 -14.72 -24.76 -10.70
N ILE A 185 -14.14 -24.67 -11.89
CA ILE A 185 -13.91 -25.82 -12.79
C ILE A 185 -12.50 -26.36 -12.57
N SER A 186 -11.48 -25.50 -12.67
CA SER A 186 -10.08 -25.87 -12.43
C SER A 186 -9.26 -24.69 -11.90
N CYS A 187 -8.17 -24.98 -11.21
CA CYS A 187 -7.17 -24.00 -10.80
C CYS A 187 -5.80 -24.63 -10.79
N ASP A 188 -4.90 -24.08 -11.61
CA ASP A 188 -3.53 -24.57 -11.76
C ASP A 188 -2.53 -23.48 -11.35
N ILE A 189 -1.50 -23.85 -10.58
CA ILE A 189 -0.48 -22.92 -10.09
C ILE A 189 0.91 -23.37 -10.57
N GLU A 190 1.47 -22.60 -11.49
CA GLU A 190 2.77 -22.87 -12.12
C GLU A 190 3.76 -21.76 -11.77
N MET A 191 5.04 -22.12 -11.60
CA MET A 191 6.10 -21.12 -11.46
C MET A 191 6.42 -20.55 -12.85
N VAL A 192 6.48 -19.23 -12.95
CA VAL A 192 6.78 -18.53 -14.21
C VAL A 192 8.27 -18.23 -14.23
N GLY A 193 8.96 -18.66 -15.29
CA GLY A 193 10.39 -18.36 -15.46
C GLY A 193 10.63 -16.85 -15.60
N PRO A 194 11.85 -16.37 -15.26
CA PRO A 194 12.20 -14.94 -15.30
C PRO A 194 12.00 -14.30 -16.69
N GLU A 195 12.03 -15.10 -17.76
CA GLU A 195 11.89 -14.66 -19.15
C GLU A 195 10.51 -14.05 -19.47
N ILE A 196 9.43 -14.57 -18.89
CA ILE A 196 8.07 -14.05 -19.11
C ILE A 196 7.82 -12.77 -18.29
N THR A 197 8.62 -12.55 -17.24
CA THR A 197 8.56 -11.35 -16.40
C THR A 197 9.18 -10.14 -17.13
N ALA A 198 10.20 -10.37 -17.97
CA ALA A 198 10.89 -9.34 -18.76
C ALA A 198 10.05 -8.80 -19.93
N CYS A 199 9.13 -9.59 -20.49
CA CYS A 199 8.22 -9.17 -21.57
C CYS A 199 7.12 -8.18 -21.13
N SER A 200 7.14 -7.72 -19.87
CA SER A 200 6.28 -6.63 -19.39
C SER A 200 6.87 -5.22 -19.63
N ALA A 201 8.09 -5.13 -20.18
CA ALA A 201 8.79 -3.88 -20.46
C ALA A 201 8.59 -3.32 -21.89
N GLU A 202 7.81 -3.97 -22.75
CA GLU A 202 7.56 -3.50 -24.13
C GLU A 202 6.17 -2.85 -24.26
N SER A 203 6.07 -1.62 -23.77
CA SER A 203 5.06 -0.64 -24.16
C SER A 203 5.47 0.73 -23.61
N SER A 204 6.41 1.39 -24.28
CA SER A 204 6.90 2.74 -23.98
C SER A 204 5.92 3.86 -24.40
N PHE A 205 4.64 3.55 -24.60
CA PHE A 205 3.63 4.55 -24.98
C PHE A 205 2.66 4.78 -23.82
N LEU A 206 2.89 5.88 -23.09
CA LEU A 206 1.90 6.45 -22.18
C LEU A 206 0.69 6.92 -22.98
N PRO A 207 -0.56 6.63 -22.57
CA PRO A 207 -1.70 7.39 -23.02
C PRO A 207 -1.54 8.86 -22.60
N THR A 208 -1.68 9.78 -23.55
CA THR A 208 -1.50 11.24 -23.39
C THR A 208 -2.27 11.82 -22.19
N ALA A 209 -3.37 11.16 -21.76
CA ALA A 209 -4.19 11.54 -20.63
C ALA A 209 -3.45 11.59 -19.27
N ILE A 210 -2.36 10.84 -19.10
CA ILE A 210 -1.53 10.93 -17.88
C ILE A 210 -0.37 11.92 -18.09
N THR A 211 0.14 12.08 -19.31
CA THR A 211 1.28 12.95 -19.61
C THR A 211 1.00 14.41 -19.27
N GLU A 212 -0.25 14.86 -19.42
CA GLU A 212 -0.68 16.22 -19.02
C GLU A 212 -0.66 16.44 -17.49
N ASN A 213 -0.59 15.38 -16.69
CA ASN A 213 -0.38 15.44 -15.23
C ASN A 213 1.05 15.05 -14.78
N ILE A 214 1.98 14.77 -15.72
CA ILE A 214 3.32 14.21 -15.43
C ILE A 214 4.45 15.26 -15.53
N LEU A 215 4.25 16.42 -16.17
CA LEU A 215 5.26 17.48 -16.19
C LEU A 215 5.04 18.46 -15.02
N PRO A 216 6.08 18.85 -14.25
CA PRO A 216 5.96 19.96 -13.32
C PRO A 216 5.95 21.26 -14.13
N LEU A 217 4.78 21.61 -14.67
CA LEU A 217 4.55 22.89 -15.33
C LEU A 217 3.43 23.60 -14.59
N GLN A 218 3.80 24.79 -14.11
CA GLN A 218 2.98 25.91 -13.62
C GLN A 218 1.48 25.66 -13.46
N MET A 219 1.02 25.89 -12.22
CA MET A 219 -0.39 26.09 -11.85
C MET A 219 -1.20 26.73 -12.99
N PRO A 220 -2.13 25.99 -13.63
CA PRO A 220 -3.21 26.61 -14.38
C PRO A 220 -4.27 27.04 -13.36
N ASP A 221 -4.56 28.33 -13.36
CA ASP A 221 -5.71 28.93 -12.72
C ASP A 221 -7.01 28.23 -13.17
N GLU A 222 -7.90 28.03 -12.20
CA GLU A 222 -9.34 27.80 -12.34
C GLU A 222 -9.82 26.51 -13.06
N LEU A 223 -10.08 25.46 -12.25
CA LEU A 223 -11.10 24.44 -12.55
C LEU A 223 -12.26 24.54 -11.53
N PRO A 224 -13.51 24.23 -11.93
CA PRO A 224 -14.70 24.65 -11.22
C PRO A 224 -14.83 24.05 -9.81
N SER A 225 -15.10 24.94 -8.86
CA SER A 225 -15.35 24.72 -7.45
C SER A 225 -16.58 23.84 -7.19
N SER A 226 -16.38 22.53 -6.96
CA SER A 226 -17.41 21.69 -6.30
C SER A 226 -16.90 20.43 -5.58
N LEU A 227 -15.60 20.25 -5.40
CA LEU A 227 -15.06 19.20 -4.52
C LEU A 227 -14.31 19.90 -3.42
N THR A 228 -14.71 19.68 -2.16
CA THR A 228 -14.16 20.29 -0.95
C THR A 228 -12.65 20.51 -1.08
N SER A 229 -12.20 21.75 -0.96
CA SER A 229 -10.78 22.10 -0.91
C SER A 229 -10.12 21.23 0.16
N THR A 230 -9.40 20.19 -0.25
CA THR A 230 -8.62 19.34 0.65
C THR A 230 -7.39 20.15 1.04
N SER A 231 -7.54 21.05 2.02
CA SER A 231 -6.44 21.88 2.49
C SER A 231 -5.44 21.00 3.24
N VAL A 232 -4.41 20.54 2.54
CA VAL A 232 -3.21 19.97 3.15
C VAL A 232 -2.29 21.13 3.48
N SER A 233 -1.86 21.24 4.73
CA SER A 233 -0.84 22.21 5.14
C SER A 233 0.34 21.47 5.75
N VAL A 234 1.53 21.72 5.21
CA VAL A 234 2.79 21.21 5.75
C VAL A 234 3.63 22.41 6.17
N ILE A 235 3.98 22.47 7.45
CA ILE A 235 4.78 23.54 8.04
C ILE A 235 6.07 22.94 8.57
N MET A 236 7.19 23.60 8.31
CA MET A 236 8.48 23.20 8.85
C MET A 236 9.02 24.27 9.79
N ASP A 237 9.45 23.86 10.98
CA ASP A 237 10.04 24.71 11.99
C ASP A 237 11.38 24.16 12.46
N ASN A 238 12.34 25.06 12.68
CA ASN A 238 13.68 24.75 13.19
C ASN A 238 13.97 25.45 14.53
N LEU A 239 12.96 26.06 15.16
CA LEU A 239 13.07 26.84 16.40
C LEU A 239 12.79 25.99 17.64
N LEU A 240 11.86 25.04 17.56
CA LEU A 240 11.45 24.20 18.69
C LEU A 240 12.47 23.14 19.13
N SER A 241 13.51 22.89 18.32
CA SER A 241 14.57 21.95 18.62
C SER A 241 15.92 22.42 18.07
N PRO A 242 17.01 22.34 18.86
CA PRO A 242 18.34 22.68 18.36
C PRO A 242 18.84 21.65 17.33
N ALA A 243 18.42 20.38 17.45
CA ALA A 243 18.96 19.25 16.69
C ALA A 243 18.04 18.73 15.57
N HIS A 244 16.74 19.06 15.60
CA HIS A 244 15.73 18.46 14.72
C HIS A 244 14.95 19.54 13.97
N THR A 245 14.42 19.20 12.80
CA THR A 245 13.37 19.97 12.12
C THR A 245 12.03 19.42 12.54
N LEU A 246 11.13 20.26 13.05
CA LEU A 246 9.73 19.89 13.25
C LEU A 246 8.99 20.02 11.91
N VAL A 247 8.26 18.99 11.52
CA VAL A 247 7.30 19.01 10.43
C VAL A 247 5.92 18.82 11.02
N GLN A 248 5.05 19.79 10.80
CA GLN A 248 3.66 19.75 11.21
C GLN A 248 2.79 19.59 9.96
N ILE A 249 1.98 18.55 9.93
CA ILE A 249 1.10 18.22 8.82
C ILE A 249 -0.32 18.25 9.33
N VAL A 250 -1.17 19.02 8.66
CA VAL A 250 -2.63 19.03 8.87
C VAL A 250 -3.29 18.68 7.56
N CYS A 251 -4.14 17.66 7.56
CA CYS A 251 -4.83 17.17 6.37
C CYS A 251 -6.13 16.46 6.74
N GLN A 252 -6.94 16.08 5.74
CA GLN A 252 -8.07 15.20 5.95
C GLN A 252 -7.60 13.75 6.05
N ASP A 253 -8.27 12.97 6.90
CA ASP A 253 -8.02 11.54 7.01
C ASP A 253 -8.42 10.81 5.73
N HIS A 254 -7.57 9.91 5.30
CA HIS A 254 -7.82 9.01 4.18
C HIS A 254 -7.18 7.66 4.46
N LYS A 255 -7.65 6.62 3.77
CA LYS A 255 -7.18 5.25 4.06
C LYS A 255 -5.67 5.17 3.82
N GLY A 256 -4.89 4.75 4.80
CA GLY A 256 -3.43 4.63 4.65
C GLY A 256 -2.64 5.95 4.74
N LEU A 257 -3.24 7.05 5.22
CA LEU A 257 -2.58 8.34 5.41
C LEU A 257 -1.18 8.25 6.03
N LEU A 258 -1.05 7.55 7.16
CA LEU A 258 0.25 7.44 7.83
C LEU A 258 1.27 6.65 7.00
N TYR A 259 0.84 5.66 6.22
CA TYR A 259 1.73 4.96 5.28
C TYR A 259 2.23 5.91 4.19
N ASP A 260 1.38 6.75 3.61
CA ASP A 260 1.75 7.68 2.55
C ASP A 260 2.79 8.72 3.02
N ILE A 261 2.63 9.24 4.24
CA ILE A 261 3.60 10.12 4.90
C ILE A 261 4.92 9.39 5.14
N MET A 262 4.87 8.23 5.82
CA MET A 262 6.06 7.47 6.20
C MET A 262 6.84 6.97 4.97
N ARG A 263 6.14 6.62 3.90
CA ARG A 263 6.72 6.26 2.60
C ARG A 263 7.52 7.41 2.01
N THR A 264 6.92 8.61 1.96
CA THR A 264 7.58 9.79 1.40
C THR A 264 8.85 10.13 2.20
N LEU A 265 8.79 10.05 3.54
CA LEU A 265 9.96 10.26 4.39
C LEU A 265 11.04 9.20 4.16
N LYS A 266 10.65 7.93 4.00
CA LYS A 266 11.55 6.82 3.67
C LYS A 266 12.24 7.01 2.32
N ASP A 267 11.51 7.39 1.27
CA ASP A 267 12.05 7.62 -0.07
C ASP A 267 13.07 8.77 -0.10
N TYR A 268 12.93 9.76 0.79
CA TYR A 268 13.87 10.87 0.96
C TYR A 268 14.99 10.58 1.99
N ASN A 269 15.07 9.35 2.51
CA ASN A 269 16.02 8.93 3.54
C ASN A 269 16.03 9.85 4.77
N ILE A 270 14.83 10.25 5.20
CA ILE A 270 14.60 11.09 6.37
C ILE A 270 14.40 10.21 7.60
N GLN A 271 15.11 10.54 8.68
CA GLN A 271 14.98 9.88 9.97
C GLN A 271 13.98 10.62 10.85
N ILE A 272 13.15 9.88 11.58
CA ILE A 272 12.17 10.43 12.51
C ILE A 272 12.65 10.12 13.92
N SER A 273 12.96 11.13 14.72
CA SER A 273 13.38 10.94 16.13
C SER A 273 12.17 10.84 17.07
N TYR A 274 11.17 11.67 16.81
CA TYR A 274 9.95 11.74 17.59
C TYR A 274 8.76 12.02 16.68
N GLY A 275 7.61 11.46 16.98
CA GLY A 275 6.41 11.71 16.19
C GLY A 275 5.13 11.49 16.96
N ARG A 276 4.14 12.33 16.69
CA ARG A 276 2.76 12.18 17.13
C ARG A 276 1.83 12.26 15.94
N PHE A 277 0.86 11.36 15.92
CA PHE A 277 -0.23 11.31 14.97
C PHE A 277 -1.53 11.15 15.74
N TYR A 278 -2.53 11.94 15.42
CA TYR A 278 -3.87 11.73 15.95
C TYR A 278 -4.95 12.31 15.04
N ILE A 279 -6.09 11.62 15.01
CA ILE A 279 -7.28 12.07 14.27
C ILE A 279 -8.16 12.91 15.22
N LYS A 280 -8.42 14.16 14.83
CA LYS A 280 -9.37 15.08 15.50
C LYS A 280 -10.81 14.79 15.08
N ARG A 281 -11.76 15.49 15.72
CA ARG A 281 -13.16 15.50 15.30
C ARG A 281 -13.27 15.97 13.84
N ARG A 282 -14.23 15.41 13.10
CA ARG A 282 -14.49 15.70 11.67
C ARG A 282 -13.39 15.22 10.70
N ARG A 283 -12.65 14.15 11.04
CA ARG A 283 -11.62 13.53 10.18
C ARG A 283 -10.45 14.45 9.82
N THR A 284 -10.22 15.52 10.57
CA THR A 284 -8.97 16.29 10.43
C THR A 284 -7.86 15.57 11.18
N CYS A 285 -6.73 15.33 10.53
CA CYS A 285 -5.56 14.69 11.11
C CYS A 285 -4.49 15.73 11.40
N GLU A 286 -3.82 15.58 12.54
CA GLU A 286 -2.62 16.35 12.87
C GLU A 286 -1.46 15.43 13.16
N ILE A 287 -0.33 15.76 12.54
CA ILE A 287 0.90 14.99 12.62
C ILE A 287 2.04 15.94 12.92
N ASP A 288 2.75 15.70 14.02
CA ASP A 288 3.96 16.42 14.40
C ASP A 288 5.13 15.45 14.37
N LEU A 289 6.13 15.69 13.52
CA LEU A 289 7.31 14.85 13.36
C LEU A 289 8.58 15.65 13.57
N PHE A 290 9.44 15.23 14.50
CA PHE A 290 10.81 15.73 14.62
C PHE A 290 11.72 14.86 13.77
N ILE A 291 12.23 15.46 12.70
CA ILE A 291 12.99 14.76 11.66
C ILE A 291 14.43 15.26 11.55
N MET A 292 15.27 14.39 10.97
CA MET A 292 16.66 14.67 10.60
C MET A 292 16.96 14.13 9.21
N GLN A 293 17.94 14.72 8.54
CA GLN A 293 18.54 14.13 7.35
C GLN A 293 19.36 12.88 7.72
N ALA A 294 19.72 12.09 6.71
CA ALA A 294 20.57 10.91 6.88
C ALA A 294 21.94 11.19 7.53
N ASP A 295 22.44 12.42 7.46
CA ASP A 295 23.68 12.86 8.13
C ASP A 295 23.48 13.22 9.61
N GLY A 296 22.27 13.02 10.15
CA GLY A 296 21.90 13.33 11.54
C GLY A 296 21.67 14.81 11.81
N LYS A 297 21.62 15.67 10.78
CA LYS A 297 21.39 17.11 10.94
C LYS A 297 19.97 17.51 10.56
N LYS A 298 19.49 18.59 11.18
CA LYS A 298 18.23 19.23 10.79
C LYS A 298 18.29 19.76 9.34
N ILE A 299 17.13 19.87 8.70
CA ILE A 299 17.01 20.42 7.35
C ILE A 299 17.02 21.94 7.48
N VAL A 300 18.16 22.57 7.22
CA VAL A 300 18.31 24.04 7.28
C VAL A 300 18.07 24.71 5.93
N ASP A 301 18.38 24.00 4.83
CA ASP A 301 18.24 24.54 3.48
C ASP A 301 16.75 24.73 3.12
N PRO A 302 16.29 25.98 2.85
CA PRO A 302 14.90 26.26 2.53
C PRO A 302 14.44 25.57 1.24
N ASN A 303 15.35 25.30 0.29
CA ASN A 303 14.99 24.58 -0.93
C ASN A 303 14.66 23.12 -0.64
N LYS A 304 15.43 22.47 0.24
CA LYS A 304 15.15 21.09 0.69
C LYS A 304 13.84 21.02 1.49
N GLN A 305 13.60 21.99 2.37
CA GLN A 305 12.33 22.09 3.11
C GLN A 305 11.15 22.22 2.15
N LYS A 306 11.23 23.15 1.19
CA LYS A 306 10.18 23.37 0.19
C LYS A 306 9.96 22.13 -0.68
N ALA A 307 11.03 21.48 -1.14
CA ALA A 307 10.93 20.27 -1.95
C ALA A 307 10.22 19.12 -1.20
N LEU A 308 10.55 18.92 0.08
CA LEU A 308 9.90 17.92 0.92
C LEU A 308 8.44 18.29 1.24
N SER A 309 8.16 19.55 1.55
CA SER A 309 6.80 20.07 1.80
C SER A 309 5.90 19.84 0.59
N SER A 310 6.34 20.30 -0.59
CA SER A 310 5.59 20.14 -1.84
C SER A 310 5.41 18.67 -2.22
N ARG A 311 6.38 17.79 -1.88
CA ARG A 311 6.21 16.36 -2.11
C ARG A 311 5.15 15.76 -1.19
N LEU A 312 5.20 16.06 0.10
CA LEU A 312 4.18 15.60 1.06
C LEU A 312 2.79 16.11 0.65
N GLU A 313 2.65 17.39 0.32
CA GLU A 313 1.40 17.97 -0.17
C GLU A 313 0.87 17.23 -1.40
N MET A 314 1.71 16.99 -2.41
CA MET A 314 1.31 16.27 -3.62
C MET A 314 0.79 14.86 -3.32
N GLU A 315 1.48 14.11 -2.47
CA GLU A 315 1.13 12.74 -2.12
C GLU A 315 -0.12 12.67 -1.24
N LEU A 316 -0.37 13.70 -0.41
CA LEU A 316 -1.52 13.75 0.48
C LEU A 316 -2.80 14.29 -0.19
N VAL A 317 -2.68 15.13 -1.22
CA VAL A 317 -3.83 15.64 -1.96
C VAL A 317 -4.42 14.56 -2.88
N ARG A 318 -3.59 13.70 -3.47
CA ARG A 318 -4.01 12.59 -4.33
C ARG A 318 -3.18 11.33 -4.06
N PRO A 319 -3.47 10.58 -2.97
CA PRO A 319 -2.68 9.40 -2.59
C PRO A 319 -2.76 8.26 -3.62
N LEU A 320 -3.86 8.21 -4.39
CA LEU A 320 -3.99 7.41 -5.59
C LEU A 320 -4.35 8.35 -6.75
N ARG A 321 -3.68 8.20 -7.90
CA ARG A 321 -4.00 8.98 -9.10
C ARG A 321 -4.93 8.14 -9.95
N VAL A 322 -6.16 8.60 -10.12
CA VAL A 322 -7.16 7.89 -10.90
C VAL A 322 -7.57 8.74 -12.10
N ALA A 323 -7.61 8.12 -13.27
CA ALA A 323 -8.12 8.72 -14.49
C ALA A 323 -9.13 7.76 -15.13
N VAL A 324 -10.20 8.32 -15.68
CA VAL A 324 -11.18 7.57 -16.46
C VAL A 324 -11.11 8.11 -17.88
N VAL A 325 -10.81 7.22 -18.82
CA VAL A 325 -10.64 7.55 -20.25
C VAL A 325 -11.66 6.75 -21.03
N SER A 326 -12.39 7.41 -21.92
CA SER A 326 -13.30 6.73 -22.84
C SER A 326 -12.55 6.34 -24.12
N ARG A 327 -12.60 5.06 -24.50
CA ARG A 327 -11.95 4.52 -25.69
C ARG A 327 -12.99 3.80 -26.56
N GLY A 328 -13.73 4.57 -27.33
CA GLY A 328 -14.83 4.04 -28.15
C GLY A 328 -16.04 3.64 -27.30
N PRO A 329 -16.58 2.41 -27.41
CA PRO A 329 -17.67 1.94 -26.57
C PRO A 329 -17.23 1.61 -25.13
N ASP A 330 -15.93 1.42 -24.90
CA ASP A 330 -15.37 0.98 -23.63
C ASP A 330 -14.87 2.16 -22.78
N THR A 331 -14.91 1.98 -21.46
CA THR A 331 -14.32 2.93 -20.50
C THR A 331 -13.10 2.29 -19.85
N GLU A 332 -11.94 2.93 -19.98
CA GLU A 332 -10.70 2.54 -19.31
C GLU A 332 -10.55 3.33 -18.00
N LEU A 333 -10.39 2.62 -16.89
CA LEU A 333 -10.10 3.13 -15.56
C LEU A 333 -8.61 2.90 -15.29
N MET A 334 -7.84 3.98 -15.27
CA MET A 334 -6.42 3.97 -14.94
C MET A 334 -6.21 4.38 -13.49
N VAL A 335 -5.58 3.54 -12.69
CA VAL A 335 -5.22 3.80 -11.29
C VAL A 335 -3.71 3.69 -11.13
N ALA A 336 -3.05 4.80 -10.83
CA ALA A 336 -1.63 4.83 -10.48
C ALA A 336 -1.48 4.81 -8.95
N ASN A 337 -0.87 3.73 -8.45
CA ASN A 337 -0.48 3.52 -7.06
C ASN A 337 1.00 3.89 -6.89
N PRO A 338 1.33 4.98 -6.17
CA PRO A 338 2.72 5.32 -5.88
C PRO A 338 3.45 4.19 -5.15
N VAL A 339 4.68 3.89 -5.56
CA VAL A 339 5.50 2.86 -4.90
C VAL A 339 6.78 3.38 -4.30
N GLU A 340 7.20 2.72 -3.23
CA GLU A 340 8.53 2.84 -2.63
C GLU A 340 9.62 2.51 -3.67
N LEU A 341 10.83 3.02 -3.45
CA LEU A 341 12.02 2.59 -4.19
C LEU A 341 12.25 1.07 -4.15
N SER A 342 11.76 0.38 -3.10
CA SER A 342 11.80 -1.09 -3.00
C SER A 342 10.75 -1.81 -3.84
N GLY A 343 9.97 -1.10 -4.67
CA GLY A 343 8.92 -1.66 -5.52
C GLY A 343 7.63 -2.08 -4.78
N LYS A 344 7.46 -1.64 -3.53
CA LYS A 344 6.29 -1.92 -2.70
C LYS A 344 5.36 -0.70 -2.75
N GLY A 345 4.12 -0.92 -3.17
CA GLY A 345 3.09 0.13 -3.20
C GLY A 345 2.12 0.02 -2.03
N ARG A 346 1.12 0.89 -2.04
CA ARG A 346 -0.01 0.79 -1.11
C ARG A 346 -0.66 -0.60 -1.25
N PRO A 347 -0.83 -1.36 -0.16
CA PRO A 347 -1.46 -2.66 -0.19
C PRO A 347 -2.96 -2.55 -0.45
N LEU A 348 -3.57 -3.66 -0.88
CA LEU A 348 -5.02 -3.81 -1.08
C LEU A 348 -5.67 -2.89 -2.12
N VAL A 349 -4.91 -2.10 -2.89
CA VAL A 349 -5.49 -1.20 -3.91
C VAL A 349 -6.36 -1.96 -4.91
N PHE A 350 -5.89 -3.11 -5.42
CA PHE A 350 -6.66 -3.93 -6.35
C PHE A 350 -7.91 -4.56 -5.70
N HIS A 351 -7.80 -4.99 -4.45
CA HIS A 351 -8.93 -5.47 -3.65
C HIS A 351 -10.00 -4.39 -3.49
N ASP A 352 -9.59 -3.16 -3.14
CA ASP A 352 -10.51 -2.04 -2.94
C ASP A 352 -11.21 -1.64 -4.25
N ILE A 353 -10.47 -1.67 -5.36
CA ILE A 353 -11.03 -1.38 -6.69
C ILE A 353 -12.07 -2.43 -7.08
N THR A 354 -11.75 -3.72 -6.97
CA THR A 354 -12.66 -4.82 -7.32
C THR A 354 -13.90 -4.82 -6.41
N LEU A 355 -13.75 -4.52 -5.13
CA LEU A 355 -14.88 -4.37 -4.19
C LEU A 355 -15.83 -3.27 -4.64
N ALA A 356 -15.29 -2.09 -4.90
CA ALA A 356 -16.11 -0.94 -5.23
C ALA A 356 -16.76 -1.07 -6.62
N LEU A 357 -16.08 -1.65 -7.61
CA LEU A 357 -16.69 -1.98 -8.90
C LEU A 357 -17.83 -3.01 -8.74
N THR A 358 -17.67 -3.98 -7.83
CA THR A 358 -18.74 -4.94 -7.50
C THR A 358 -19.96 -4.23 -6.88
N MET A 359 -19.73 -3.28 -5.96
CA MET A 359 -20.79 -2.46 -5.34
C MET A 359 -21.54 -1.61 -6.38
N LEU A 360 -20.84 -1.13 -7.41
CA LEU A 360 -21.38 -0.30 -8.48
C LEU A 360 -22.06 -1.10 -9.60
N ASN A 361 -22.07 -2.43 -9.51
CA ASN A 361 -22.59 -3.31 -10.56
C ASN A 361 -21.87 -3.17 -11.91
N SER A 362 -20.59 -2.80 -11.90
CA SER A 362 -19.77 -2.68 -13.09
C SER A 362 -19.02 -3.98 -13.39
N CYS A 363 -19.11 -4.47 -14.62
CA CYS A 363 -18.34 -5.63 -15.07
C CYS A 363 -16.92 -5.20 -15.48
N ILE A 364 -15.93 -5.98 -15.06
CA ILE A 364 -14.52 -5.81 -15.43
C ILE A 364 -14.24 -6.75 -16.59
N PHE A 365 -13.82 -6.20 -17.73
CA PHE A 365 -13.56 -6.97 -18.94
C PHE A 365 -12.08 -7.36 -19.04
N SER A 366 -11.19 -6.44 -18.71
CA SER A 366 -9.75 -6.65 -18.72
C SER A 366 -9.11 -5.83 -17.62
N VAL A 367 -8.04 -6.37 -17.03
CA VAL A 367 -7.15 -5.65 -16.15
C VAL A 367 -5.76 -5.86 -16.71
N LEU A 368 -5.00 -4.80 -16.88
CA LEU A 368 -3.58 -4.84 -17.17
C LEU A 368 -2.88 -4.07 -16.06
N SER A 369 -1.72 -4.56 -15.62
CA SER A 369 -0.91 -3.84 -14.65
C SER A 369 0.54 -3.81 -15.05
N TYR A 370 1.14 -2.66 -14.80
CA TYR A 370 2.50 -2.33 -15.18
C TYR A 370 3.19 -1.64 -14.01
N LEU A 371 4.49 -1.87 -13.87
CA LEU A 371 5.34 -1.09 -12.99
C LEU A 371 6.12 -0.09 -13.85
N LEU A 372 5.82 1.19 -13.72
CA LEU A 372 6.44 2.27 -14.51
C LEU A 372 6.97 3.34 -13.56
N ALA A 373 8.26 3.67 -13.65
CA ALA A 373 8.88 4.84 -13.01
C ALA A 373 8.41 5.12 -11.56
N LEU A 374 8.45 4.09 -10.69
CA LEU A 374 7.99 4.14 -9.29
C LEU A 374 6.47 4.29 -9.08
N GLN A 375 5.67 3.81 -10.02
CA GLN A 375 4.22 3.66 -9.88
C GLN A 375 3.76 2.29 -10.37
N PHE A 376 2.89 1.64 -9.59
CA PHE A 376 2.09 0.52 -10.07
C PHE A 376 0.86 1.08 -10.76
N LEU A 377 0.79 0.95 -12.08
CA LEU A 377 -0.33 1.40 -12.89
C LEU A 377 -1.25 0.20 -13.14
N LEU A 378 -2.52 0.35 -12.78
CA LEU A 378 -3.62 -0.56 -13.07
C LEU A 378 -4.47 0.08 -14.16
N ASP A 379 -4.60 -0.60 -15.28
CA ASP A 379 -5.47 -0.22 -16.38
C ASP A 379 -6.63 -1.23 -16.45
N ILE A 380 -7.85 -0.75 -16.27
CA ILE A 380 -9.04 -1.59 -16.09
C ILE A 380 -10.08 -1.20 -17.14
N THR A 381 -10.39 -2.10 -18.07
CA THR A 381 -11.43 -1.88 -19.08
C THR A 381 -12.80 -2.29 -18.54
N LEU A 382 -13.76 -1.37 -18.59
CA LEU A 382 -15.14 -1.49 -18.10
C LEU A 382 -16.15 -1.36 -19.26
N ALA A 383 -17.26 -2.10 -19.16
CA ALA A 383 -18.24 -2.26 -20.23
C ALA A 383 -19.35 -1.17 -20.34
N PHE A 384 -19.21 0.01 -19.71
CA PHE A 384 -20.30 1.01 -19.62
C PHE A 384 -19.85 2.48 -19.77
N PRO A 385 -20.76 3.42 -20.16
CA PRO A 385 -20.42 4.82 -20.39
C PRO A 385 -20.07 5.58 -19.11
N SER A 386 -19.11 6.50 -19.24
CA SER A 386 -18.34 7.21 -18.21
C SER A 386 -19.11 8.06 -17.18
N GLN A 387 -20.42 8.28 -17.35
CA GLN A 387 -21.18 9.28 -16.57
C GLN A 387 -21.55 8.84 -15.13
N GLN A 388 -21.46 7.56 -14.77
CA GLN A 388 -21.70 7.08 -13.40
C GLN A 388 -20.41 6.93 -12.55
N LEU A 389 -19.24 7.06 -13.17
CA LEU A 389 -17.94 6.84 -12.51
C LEU A 389 -17.42 8.06 -11.71
N ALA A 390 -18.10 9.22 -11.76
CA ALA A 390 -17.65 10.42 -11.05
C ALA A 390 -17.96 10.42 -9.55
N GLY A 391 -19.03 9.75 -9.10
CA GLY A 391 -19.35 9.61 -7.66
C GLY A 391 -18.55 8.52 -6.95
N VAL A 392 -17.95 7.64 -7.74
CA VAL A 392 -17.14 6.48 -7.34
C VAL A 392 -15.96 6.96 -6.51
N PHE A 393 -15.26 8.02 -6.93
CA PHE A 393 -14.02 8.52 -6.32
C PHE A 393 -14.07 8.82 -4.81
N SER A 394 -15.23 9.12 -4.22
CA SER A 394 -15.35 9.42 -2.78
C SER A 394 -15.27 8.19 -1.86
N LEU A 395 -15.44 6.98 -2.39
CA LEU A 395 -15.39 5.72 -1.63
C LEU A 395 -13.98 5.08 -1.59
N PHE A 396 -13.02 5.59 -2.38
CA PHE A 396 -11.73 4.94 -2.65
C PHE A 396 -10.53 5.65 -2.01
N VAL A 397 -10.62 6.97 -1.83
CA VAL A 397 -9.54 7.81 -1.30
C VAL A 397 -9.51 7.72 0.22
#